data_AF-W4FYH5-F1
#
_entry.id   AF-W4FYH5-F1
#
_cell.length_a   1.000
_cell.length_b   1.000
_cell.length_c   1.000
_cell.angle_alpha   90.00
_cell.angle_beta   90.00
_cell.angle_gamma   90.00
#
_symmetry.space_group_name_H-M   'P 1'
#
loop_
_entity.id
_entity.type
_entity.pdbx_description
1 polymer ?
#
loop_
_entity_poly.entity_id
_entity_poly.type
_entity_poly.pdbx_seq_one_letter_code
_entity_poly.pdbx_strand_id
1 'polypeptide(L)'
;MSGAKAIQHDLATYPLNIPSKTLLAVASSVANAIGGTSGVLYTIFFTAAGATMATYDHGQELVQTNKASAWVESFASGVVAIQKYGGATEGSRTMLDAMLPALRTAQQTNWSTQLDGVAAVAKAASAGADATKRIAAHDAFGRTSYVGEEAVKNIPDPGAMAVAVWIQALVPHLQTE
;
A
#
# COMPACT_ATOMS: atom_id res chain seq x y z
N MET A 1 7.98 -2.63 -13.94
CA MET A 1 9.07 -2.98 -13.00
C MET A 1 10.07 -1.83 -12.76
N SER A 2 9.75 -0.58 -13.10
CA SER A 2 10.68 0.55 -12.91
C SER A 2 10.72 1.05 -11.45
N GLY A 3 9.56 1.15 -10.78
CA GLY A 3 9.47 1.71 -9.43
C GLY A 3 10.26 0.99 -8.34
N ALA A 4 10.06 -0.32 -8.18
CA ALA A 4 10.78 -1.09 -7.16
C ALA A 4 12.31 -1.07 -7.36
N LYS A 5 12.77 -1.06 -8.63
CA LYS A 5 14.20 -0.93 -8.96
C LYS A 5 14.74 0.46 -8.62
N ALA A 6 13.96 1.51 -8.87
CA ALA A 6 14.33 2.87 -8.47
C ALA A 6 14.42 3.01 -6.96
N ILE A 7 13.45 2.48 -6.20
CA ILE A 7 13.51 2.43 -4.74
C ILE A 7 14.76 1.69 -4.27
N GLN A 8 15.08 0.54 -4.86
CA GLN A 8 16.26 -0.24 -4.49
C GLN A 8 17.56 0.51 -4.79
N HIS A 9 17.64 1.21 -5.93
CA HIS A 9 18.78 2.04 -6.30
C HIS A 9 18.96 3.22 -5.33
N ASP A 10 17.86 3.88 -4.97
CA ASP A 10 17.89 5.10 -4.15
C ASP A 10 17.95 4.79 -2.64
N LEU A 11 17.81 3.53 -2.23
CA LEU A 11 17.71 3.11 -0.83
C LEU A 11 18.84 3.63 0.07
N ALA A 12 20.07 3.66 -0.45
CA ALA A 12 21.25 4.16 0.26
C ALA A 12 21.19 5.67 0.57
N THR A 13 20.29 6.40 -0.09
CA THR A 13 20.09 7.84 0.11
C THR A 13 18.96 8.15 1.09
N TYR A 14 18.18 7.15 1.49
CA TYR A 14 17.00 7.38 2.32
C TYR A 14 17.34 7.57 3.80
N PRO A 15 16.65 8.47 4.51
CA PRO A 15 16.77 8.61 5.96
C PRO A 15 15.98 7.52 6.68
N LEU A 16 16.47 6.27 6.63
CA LEU A 16 15.77 5.06 7.06
C LEU A 16 15.36 5.02 8.55
N ASN A 17 16.00 5.85 9.39
CA ASN A 17 15.65 5.99 10.80
C ASN A 17 14.52 7.01 11.07
N ILE A 18 14.08 7.75 10.05
CA ILE A 18 13.00 8.74 10.14
C ILE A 18 11.88 8.30 9.19
N PRO A 19 10.86 7.58 9.68
CA PRO A 19 9.82 6.98 8.83
C PRO A 19 9.11 7.97 7.90
N SER A 20 8.75 9.16 8.39
CA SER A 20 8.08 10.18 7.56
C SER A 20 8.91 10.58 6.35
N LYS A 21 10.20 10.87 6.57
CA LYS A 21 11.13 11.24 5.50
C LYS A 21 11.42 10.07 4.57
N THR A 22 11.48 8.84 5.09
CA THR A 22 11.62 7.64 4.25
C THR A 22 10.41 7.47 3.32
N LEU A 23 9.18 7.63 3.85
CA LEU A 23 7.95 7.56 3.04
C LEU A 23 7.94 8.63 1.94
N LEU A 24 8.35 9.86 2.25
CA LEU A 24 8.45 10.95 1.26
C LEU A 24 9.55 10.71 0.21
N ALA A 25 10.67 10.10 0.60
CA ALA A 25 11.72 9.69 -0.33
C ALA A 25 11.22 8.61 -1.31
N VAL A 26 10.52 7.59 -0.78
CA VAL A 26 9.86 6.57 -1.61
C VAL A 26 8.83 7.18 -2.55
N ALA A 27 8.02 8.15 -2.09
CA ALA A 27 7.08 8.87 -2.94
C ALA A 27 7.79 9.54 -4.13
N SER A 28 8.94 10.17 -3.87
CA SER A 28 9.74 10.86 -4.88
C SER A 28 10.33 9.89 -5.92
N SER A 29 10.91 8.78 -5.49
CA SER A 29 11.45 7.76 -6.41
C SER A 29 10.36 7.10 -7.24
N VAL A 30 9.20 6.83 -6.65
CA VAL A 30 8.04 6.31 -7.39
C VAL A 30 7.51 7.30 -8.40
N ALA A 31 7.40 8.58 -8.05
CA ALA A 31 6.94 9.64 -8.96
C ALA A 31 7.81 9.75 -10.21
N ASN A 32 9.13 9.62 -10.05
CA ASN A 32 10.09 9.73 -11.13
C ASN A 32 10.18 8.46 -11.99
N ALA A 33 9.97 7.28 -11.39
CA ALA A 33 10.24 6.00 -12.05
C ALA A 33 8.98 5.29 -12.59
N ILE A 34 7.81 5.49 -11.99
CA ILE A 34 6.58 4.79 -12.40
C ILE A 34 5.72 5.70 -13.28
N GLY A 35 5.60 5.36 -14.55
CA GLY A 35 4.62 6.00 -15.45
C GLY A 35 3.19 5.51 -15.23
N GLY A 36 2.22 6.26 -15.75
CA GLY A 36 0.80 5.89 -15.73
C GLY A 36 0.11 6.09 -14.38
N THR A 37 -1.16 5.67 -14.30
CA THR A 37 -2.03 5.92 -13.14
C THR A 37 -1.46 5.36 -11.84
N SER A 38 -0.86 4.17 -11.85
CA SER A 38 -0.29 3.57 -10.65
C SER A 38 0.84 4.39 -10.04
N GLY A 39 1.67 5.06 -10.85
CA GLY A 39 2.74 5.91 -10.33
C GLY A 39 2.21 7.12 -9.57
N VAL A 40 1.19 7.77 -10.13
CA VAL A 40 0.48 8.87 -9.48
C VAL A 40 -0.19 8.40 -8.19
N LEU A 41 -0.89 7.27 -8.20
CA LEU A 41 -1.58 6.74 -7.02
C LEU A 41 -0.61 6.34 -5.89
N TYR A 42 0.52 5.69 -6.21
CA TYR A 42 1.54 5.39 -5.20
C TYR A 42 2.22 6.65 -4.68
N THR A 43 2.48 7.65 -5.53
CA THR A 43 3.03 8.94 -5.08
C THR A 43 2.08 9.62 -4.10
N ILE A 44 0.78 9.66 -4.41
CA ILE A 44 -0.27 10.19 -3.54
C ILE A 44 -0.30 9.45 -2.21
N PHE A 45 -0.30 8.11 -2.26
CA PHE A 45 -0.31 7.26 -1.08
C PHE A 45 0.87 7.53 -0.15
N PHE A 46 2.10 7.46 -0.67
CA PHE A 46 3.30 7.64 0.14
C PHE A 46 3.46 9.09 0.63
N THR A 47 3.01 10.07 -0.15
CA THR A 47 3.02 11.48 0.28
C THR A 47 2.07 11.71 1.46
N ALA A 48 0.83 11.22 1.36
CA ALA A 48 -0.15 11.34 2.44
C ALA A 48 0.30 10.57 3.70
N ALA A 49 0.76 9.33 3.52
CA ALA A 49 1.28 8.52 4.62
C ALA A 49 2.48 9.19 5.30
N GLY A 50 3.43 9.74 4.52
CA GLY A 50 4.58 10.47 5.06
C GLY A 50 4.18 11.72 5.84
N ALA A 51 3.19 12.48 5.35
CA ALA A 51 2.68 13.66 6.03
C ALA A 51 2.00 13.33 7.37
N THR A 52 1.20 12.27 7.44
CA THR A 52 0.64 11.78 8.71
C THR A 52 1.73 11.24 9.63
N MET A 53 2.68 10.46 9.12
CA MET A 53 3.80 9.97 9.94
C MET A 53 4.64 11.11 10.55
N ALA A 54 4.76 12.25 9.85
CA ALA A 54 5.48 13.42 10.35
C ALA A 54 4.83 14.05 11.60
N THR A 55 3.53 13.82 11.84
CA THR A 55 2.86 14.25 13.08
C THR A 55 3.21 13.37 14.27
N TYR A 56 3.79 12.18 14.02
CA TYR A 56 4.22 11.23 15.04
C TYR A 56 5.71 11.32 15.32
N ASP A 57 6.54 11.37 14.28
CA ASP A 57 8.00 11.34 14.42
C ASP A 57 8.64 12.74 14.48
N HIS A 58 7.91 13.80 14.09
CA HIS A 58 8.38 15.18 14.04
C HIS A 58 9.74 15.36 13.32
N GLY A 59 9.99 14.52 12.30
CA GLY A 59 11.24 14.52 11.53
C GLY A 59 12.46 13.95 12.26
N GLN A 60 12.24 13.24 13.37
CA GLN A 60 13.21 12.52 14.19
C GLN A 60 12.92 11.00 14.18
N GLU A 61 13.70 10.23 14.93
CA GLU A 61 13.45 8.80 15.09
C GLU A 61 12.13 8.53 15.83
N LEU A 62 11.36 7.56 15.33
CA LEU A 62 10.04 7.25 15.86
C LEU A 62 10.14 6.56 17.23
N VAL A 63 9.52 7.15 18.24
CA VAL A 63 9.47 6.60 19.61
C VAL A 63 8.62 5.33 19.68
N GLN A 64 9.12 4.32 20.38
CA GLN A 64 8.55 2.95 20.40
C GLN A 64 7.09 2.87 20.90
N THR A 65 6.69 3.72 21.83
CA THR A 65 5.36 3.65 22.49
C THR A 65 4.18 3.90 21.54
N ASN A 66 4.41 4.54 20.39
CA ASN A 66 3.36 4.88 19.41
C ASN A 66 3.61 4.26 18.02
N LYS A 67 4.51 3.28 17.91
CA LYS A 67 4.97 2.79 16.61
C LYS A 67 3.83 2.20 15.76
N ALA A 68 2.99 1.33 16.36
CA ALA A 68 1.91 0.67 15.62
C ALA A 68 0.81 1.65 15.16
N SER A 69 0.29 2.50 16.05
CA SER A 69 -0.74 3.48 15.70
C SER A 69 -0.26 4.46 14.63
N ALA A 70 0.98 4.93 14.73
CA ALA A 70 1.60 5.80 13.73
C ALA A 70 1.59 5.16 12.33
N TRP A 71 1.97 3.88 12.22
CA TRP A 71 1.95 3.16 10.94
C TRP A 71 0.53 2.92 10.43
N VAL A 72 -0.41 2.51 11.29
CA VAL A 72 -1.80 2.25 10.89
C VAL A 72 -2.49 3.52 10.41
N GLU A 73 -2.34 4.64 11.12
CA GLU A 73 -2.94 5.92 10.72
C GLU A 73 -2.29 6.50 9.46
N SER A 74 -0.97 6.36 9.33
CA SER A 74 -0.27 6.74 8.10
C SER A 74 -0.73 5.90 6.91
N PHE A 75 -0.90 4.58 7.10
CA PHE A 75 -1.48 3.72 6.07
C PHE A 75 -2.90 4.15 5.70
N ALA A 76 -3.74 4.43 6.71
CA ALA A 76 -5.11 4.92 6.50
C ALA A 76 -5.14 6.20 5.67
N SER A 77 -4.29 7.18 5.99
CA SER A 77 -4.22 8.46 5.27
C SER A 77 -3.86 8.26 3.79
N GLY A 78 -2.93 7.36 3.48
CA GLY A 78 -2.55 7.01 2.12
C GLY A 78 -3.70 6.37 1.34
N VAL A 79 -4.43 5.44 1.96
CA VAL A 79 -5.59 4.79 1.34
C VAL A 79 -6.71 5.80 1.09
N VAL A 80 -7.03 6.66 2.06
CA VAL A 80 -8.02 7.74 1.92
C VAL A 80 -7.63 8.69 0.79
N ALA A 81 -6.35 9.04 0.67
CA ALA A 81 -5.86 9.88 -0.41
C ALA A 81 -6.04 9.22 -1.79
N ILE A 82 -5.72 7.92 -1.94
CA ILE A 82 -6.00 7.18 -3.18
C ILE A 82 -7.49 7.21 -3.50
N GLN A 83 -8.38 6.94 -2.54
CA GLN A 83 -9.82 6.96 -2.78
C GLN A 83 -10.28 8.34 -3.26
N LYS A 84 -9.82 9.41 -2.60
CA LYS A 84 -10.17 10.79 -2.92
C LYS A 84 -9.75 11.22 -4.33
N TYR A 85 -8.51 10.91 -4.72
CA TYR A 85 -7.94 11.39 -5.98
C TYR A 85 -8.06 10.39 -7.13
N GLY A 86 -8.21 9.11 -6.82
CA GLY A 86 -8.36 8.03 -7.79
C GLY A 86 -9.82 7.73 -8.16
N GLY A 87 -10.78 8.03 -7.29
CA GLY A 87 -12.22 7.87 -7.55
C GLY A 87 -12.76 6.44 -7.49
N ALA A 88 -11.88 5.44 -7.35
CA ALA A 88 -12.28 4.04 -7.17
C ALA A 88 -12.71 3.75 -5.72
N THR A 89 -13.54 2.72 -5.56
CA THR A 89 -13.98 2.20 -4.25
C THR A 89 -13.59 0.74 -4.09
N GLU A 90 -13.87 0.16 -2.92
CA GLU A 90 -13.85 -1.30 -2.79
C GLU A 90 -14.81 -1.93 -3.81
N GLY A 91 -14.44 -3.08 -4.37
CA GLY A 91 -15.16 -3.74 -5.45
C GLY A 91 -14.87 -3.19 -6.84
N SER A 92 -13.99 -2.19 -6.99
CA SER A 92 -13.67 -1.58 -8.28
C SER A 92 -12.58 -2.31 -9.09
N ARG A 93 -12.07 -3.45 -8.60
CA ARG A 93 -10.98 -4.20 -9.23
C ARG A 93 -9.71 -3.35 -9.40
N THR A 94 -9.21 -2.84 -8.27
CA THR A 94 -8.03 -1.96 -8.18
C THR A 94 -7.16 -2.31 -6.97
N MET A 95 -6.05 -1.58 -6.81
CA MET A 95 -5.21 -1.65 -5.60
C MET A 95 -5.96 -1.47 -4.27
N LEU A 96 -7.10 -0.77 -4.28
CA LEU A 96 -7.94 -0.58 -3.09
C LEU A 96 -8.55 -1.88 -2.57
N ASP A 97 -8.79 -2.86 -3.44
CA ASP A 97 -9.34 -4.16 -3.06
C ASP A 97 -8.37 -4.98 -2.20
N ALA A 98 -7.08 -4.68 -2.26
CA ALA A 98 -6.09 -5.22 -1.33
C ALA A 98 -5.89 -4.30 -0.12
N MET A 99 -5.82 -2.98 -0.33
CA MET A 99 -5.52 -2.02 0.73
C MET A 99 -6.63 -1.89 1.78
N LEU A 100 -7.91 -1.90 1.39
CA LEU A 100 -9.03 -1.67 2.31
C LEU A 100 -9.25 -2.86 3.28
N PRO A 101 -9.22 -4.13 2.83
CA PRO A 101 -9.21 -5.26 3.76
C PRO A 101 -8.00 -5.24 4.70
N ALA A 102 -6.81 -4.94 4.17
CA ALA A 102 -5.59 -4.82 4.97
C ALA A 102 -5.72 -3.75 6.07
N LEU A 103 -6.26 -2.58 5.71
CA LEU A 103 -6.46 -1.45 6.63
C LEU A 103 -7.46 -1.80 7.73
N ARG A 104 -8.61 -2.41 7.38
CA ARG A 104 -9.58 -2.86 8.38
C ARG A 104 -8.97 -3.84 9.36
N THR A 105 -8.21 -4.82 8.87
CA THR A 105 -7.48 -5.75 9.74
C THR A 105 -6.47 -5.02 10.62
N ALA A 106 -5.70 -4.09 10.08
CA ALA A 106 -4.73 -3.32 10.84
C ALA A 106 -5.36 -2.49 11.98
N GLN A 107 -6.54 -1.91 11.74
CA GLN A 107 -7.30 -1.14 12.73
C GLN A 107 -7.93 -2.01 13.82
N GLN A 108 -8.30 -3.25 13.49
CA GLN A 108 -8.91 -4.21 14.43
C GLN A 108 -7.87 -5.06 15.17
N THR A 109 -6.63 -5.05 14.71
CA THR A 109 -5.54 -5.84 15.28
C THR A 109 -5.11 -5.25 16.62
N ASN A 110 -5.03 -6.11 17.64
CA ASN A 110 -4.28 -5.79 18.84
C ASN A 110 -2.78 -5.99 18.54
N TRP A 111 -2.02 -4.91 18.51
CA TRP A 111 -0.59 -4.91 18.16
C TRP A 111 0.31 -5.38 19.31
N SER A 112 -0.17 -6.33 20.13
CA SER A 112 0.62 -6.97 21.21
C SER A 112 1.84 -7.70 20.67
N THR A 113 1.74 -8.24 19.44
CA THR A 113 2.84 -8.83 18.69
C THR A 113 2.86 -8.22 17.29
N GLN A 114 3.99 -7.63 16.90
CA GLN A 114 4.12 -7.00 15.58
C GLN A 114 4.01 -8.04 14.46
N LEU A 115 4.61 -9.22 14.65
CA LEU A 115 4.62 -10.28 13.66
C LEU A 115 3.20 -10.81 13.35
N ASP A 116 2.41 -11.17 14.36
CA ASP A 116 1.06 -11.71 14.14
C ASP A 116 0.14 -10.66 13.52
N GLY A 117 0.28 -9.40 13.95
CA GLY A 117 -0.47 -8.28 13.39
C GLY A 117 -0.16 -8.07 11.91
N VAL A 118 1.12 -8.00 11.53
CA VAL A 118 1.51 -7.84 10.12
C VAL A 118 1.15 -9.07 9.29
N ALA A 119 1.28 -10.29 9.83
CA ALA A 119 0.85 -11.50 9.14
C ALA A 119 -0.66 -11.51 8.85
N ALA A 120 -1.49 -11.07 9.80
CA ALA A 120 -2.93 -10.93 9.59
C ALA A 120 -3.26 -9.89 8.51
N VAL A 121 -2.59 -8.73 8.55
CA VAL A 121 -2.74 -7.66 7.54
C VAL A 121 -2.34 -8.15 6.15
N ALA A 122 -1.22 -8.87 6.03
CA ALA A 122 -0.74 -9.44 4.77
C ALA A 122 -1.71 -10.49 4.20
N LYS A 123 -2.28 -11.34 5.06
CA LYS A 123 -3.31 -12.31 4.67
C LYS A 123 -4.57 -11.62 4.16
N ALA A 124 -5.01 -10.55 4.82
CA ALA A 124 -6.17 -9.77 4.39
C ALA A 124 -5.93 -9.08 3.03
N ALA A 125 -4.75 -8.48 2.83
CA ALA A 125 -4.37 -7.90 1.54
C ALA A 125 -4.38 -8.93 0.40
N SER A 126 -3.79 -10.09 0.65
CA SER A 126 -3.71 -11.19 -0.33
C SER A 126 -5.09 -11.75 -0.68
N ALA A 127 -5.96 -11.92 0.32
CA ALA A 127 -7.34 -12.36 0.10
C ALA A 127 -8.15 -11.34 -0.70
N GLY A 128 -7.98 -10.04 -0.40
CA GLY A 128 -8.61 -8.95 -1.15
C GLY A 128 -8.14 -8.90 -2.61
N ALA A 129 -6.83 -9.02 -2.84
CA ALA A 129 -6.26 -9.10 -4.18
C ALA A 129 -6.78 -10.30 -4.98
N ASP A 130 -6.81 -11.51 -4.39
CA ASP A 130 -7.36 -12.69 -5.07
C ASP A 130 -8.86 -12.55 -5.38
N ALA A 131 -9.62 -11.91 -4.49
CA ALA A 131 -11.06 -11.71 -4.68
C ALA A 131 -11.40 -10.90 -5.93
N THR A 132 -10.51 -10.03 -6.39
CA THR A 132 -10.70 -9.22 -7.60
C THR A 132 -10.94 -10.03 -8.87
N LYS A 133 -10.53 -11.30 -8.89
CA LYS A 133 -10.78 -12.21 -10.02
C LYS A 133 -12.26 -12.48 -10.29
N ARG A 134 -13.12 -12.22 -9.29
CA ARG A 134 -14.58 -12.37 -9.36
C ARG A 134 -15.30 -11.06 -9.72
N ILE A 135 -14.58 -9.96 -9.85
CA ILE A 135 -15.16 -8.66 -10.24
C ILE A 135 -15.16 -8.60 -11.76
N ALA A 136 -16.34 -8.35 -12.33
CA ALA A 136 -16.54 -8.28 -13.77
C ALA A 136 -15.86 -7.04 -14.37
N ALA A 137 -15.48 -7.10 -15.65
CA ALA A 137 -14.83 -6.00 -16.35
C ALA A 137 -15.70 -4.73 -16.37
N HIS A 138 -17.01 -4.87 -16.55
CA HIS A 138 -17.93 -3.72 -16.58
C HIS A 138 -18.09 -3.02 -15.22
N ASP A 139 -17.82 -3.72 -14.12
CA ASP A 139 -17.81 -3.17 -12.76
C ASP A 139 -16.42 -2.59 -12.38
N ALA A 140 -15.40 -2.83 -13.21
CA ALA A 140 -14.03 -2.43 -12.93
C ALA A 140 -13.79 -0.94 -13.19
N PHE A 141 -12.85 -0.36 -12.47
CA PHE A 141 -12.42 1.02 -12.67
C PHE A 141 -11.12 1.10 -13.48
N GLY A 142 -10.98 2.17 -14.27
CA GLY A 142 -9.77 2.39 -15.09
C GLY A 142 -9.70 1.48 -16.31
N ARG A 143 -8.49 1.07 -16.71
CA ARG A 143 -8.25 0.41 -18.01
C ARG A 143 -8.91 -0.96 -18.14
N THR A 144 -9.23 -1.61 -17.03
CA THR A 144 -9.90 -2.91 -17.00
C THR A 144 -11.33 -2.83 -17.55
N SER A 145 -12.00 -1.68 -17.48
CA SER A 145 -13.34 -1.53 -18.07
C SER A 145 -13.33 -1.42 -19.60
N TYR A 146 -12.16 -1.28 -20.21
CA TYR A 146 -12.02 -1.18 -21.67
C TYR A 146 -11.84 -2.54 -22.36
N VAL A 147 -11.64 -3.61 -21.57
CA VAL A 147 -11.39 -4.95 -22.10
C VAL A 147 -12.60 -5.86 -21.85
N GLY A 148 -12.80 -6.85 -22.73
CA GLY A 148 -13.90 -7.79 -22.59
C GLY A 148 -13.73 -8.72 -21.39
N GLU A 149 -14.85 -9.23 -20.85
CA GLU A 149 -14.90 -10.10 -19.67
C GLU A 149 -13.95 -11.29 -19.74
N GLU A 150 -13.83 -11.93 -20.91
CA GLU A 150 -12.94 -13.09 -21.09
C GLU A 150 -11.46 -12.76 -20.89
N ALA A 151 -11.03 -11.50 -21.12
CA ALA A 151 -9.64 -11.08 -20.93
C ALA A 151 -9.23 -10.98 -19.45
N VAL A 152 -10.21 -10.93 -18.54
CA VAL A 152 -10.01 -10.65 -17.11
C VAL A 152 -10.57 -11.75 -16.20
N LYS A 153 -11.21 -12.75 -16.82
CA LYS A 153 -11.86 -13.89 -16.16
C LYS A 153 -10.89 -14.70 -15.33
N ASN A 154 -11.20 -14.87 -14.05
CA ASN A 154 -10.38 -15.62 -13.09
C ASN A 154 -8.94 -15.12 -12.92
N ILE A 155 -8.63 -13.92 -13.42
CA ILE A 155 -7.32 -13.28 -13.27
C ILE A 155 -7.49 -12.19 -12.21
N PRO A 156 -6.64 -12.11 -11.18
CA PRO A 156 -6.70 -11.02 -10.22
C PRO A 156 -6.18 -9.70 -10.82
N ASP A 157 -6.63 -8.57 -10.29
CA ASP A 157 -6.16 -7.24 -10.67
C ASP A 157 -4.66 -7.09 -10.38
N PRO A 158 -3.83 -6.69 -11.36
CA PRO A 158 -2.39 -6.53 -11.15
C PRO A 158 -2.04 -5.44 -10.12
N GLY A 159 -2.87 -4.39 -9.98
CA GLY A 159 -2.67 -3.36 -8.98
C GLY A 159 -2.88 -3.88 -7.56
N ALA A 160 -3.96 -4.63 -7.34
CA ALA A 160 -4.24 -5.31 -6.08
C ALA A 160 -3.18 -6.35 -5.73
N MET A 161 -2.73 -7.14 -6.72
CA MET A 161 -1.65 -8.11 -6.53
C MET A 161 -0.33 -7.43 -6.16
N ALA A 162 0.02 -6.32 -6.79
CA ALA A 162 1.21 -5.55 -6.43
C ALA A 162 1.16 -5.10 -4.96
N VAL A 163 -0.01 -4.67 -4.48
CA VAL A 163 -0.23 -4.33 -3.07
C VAL A 163 -0.03 -5.51 -2.14
N ALA A 164 -0.69 -6.63 -2.44
CA ALA A 164 -0.54 -7.85 -1.65
C ALA A 164 0.94 -8.27 -1.54
N VAL A 165 1.70 -8.18 -2.63
CA VAL A 165 3.13 -8.53 -2.65
C VAL A 165 3.96 -7.66 -1.69
N TRP A 166 3.85 -6.33 -1.74
CA TRP A 166 4.70 -5.50 -0.88
C TRP A 166 4.26 -5.52 0.59
N ILE A 167 2.97 -5.74 0.88
CA ILE A 167 2.52 -5.97 2.28
C ILE A 167 3.02 -7.33 2.78
N GLN A 168 2.94 -8.38 1.95
CA GLN A 168 3.43 -9.72 2.30
C GLN A 168 4.94 -9.74 2.56
N ALA A 169 5.71 -8.88 1.89
CA ALA A 169 7.14 -8.73 2.09
C ALA A 169 7.51 -8.22 3.50
N LEU A 170 6.58 -7.63 4.25
CA LEU A 170 6.82 -7.17 5.62
C LEU A 170 6.97 -8.33 6.62
N VAL A 171 6.26 -9.45 6.40
CA VAL A 171 6.21 -10.58 7.33
C VAL A 171 7.59 -11.19 7.63
N PRO A 172 8.41 -11.60 6.64
CA PRO A 172 9.70 -12.23 6.94
C PRO A 172 10.71 -11.27 7.60
N HIS A 173 10.60 -9.96 7.36
CA HIS A 173 11.50 -8.96 7.94
C HIS A 173 11.20 -8.66 9.41
N LEU A 174 10.04 -9.10 9.92
CA LEU A 174 9.69 -9.03 11.35
C LEU A 174 9.96 -10.34 12.09
N GLN A 175 10.39 -11.40 11.40
CA GLN A 175 10.82 -12.66 12.02
C GLN A 175 12.29 -12.61 12.47
N THR A 176 13.02 -11.57 12.05
CA THR A 176 14.47 -11.41 12.28
C THR A 176 14.82 -10.41 13.38
N GLU A 177 13.83 -9.83 14.06
CA GLU A 177 13.98 -9.04 15.31
C GLU A 177 13.60 -9.88 16.53
#